data_AF-A0A409YQ95-F1
#
_entry.id   AF-A0A409YQ95-F1
#
_cell.length_a   1.000
_cell.length_b   1.000
_cell.length_c   1.000
_cell.angle_alpha   90.00
_cell.angle_beta   90.00
_cell.angle_gamma   90.00
#
_symmetry.space_group_name_H-M   'P 1'
#
loop_
_entity.id
_entity.type
_entity.pdbx_description
1 polymer ?
#
loop_
_entity_poly.entity_id
_entity_poly.type
_entity_poly.pdbx_seq_one_letter_code
_entity_poly.pdbx_strand_id
1 'polypeptide(L)'
;MSDLVLKECPICFGAIPLREVVFFRCGHKTCEACHAQRVQMKDLTCVVCRKEIEKKPLRIFLSSDEVEVVDEEPKQERRPVDDVLDGLKKIVPGTPVASLQRASGRIKKMQRRSGDNPHMAAALVQELRKLDERMIPLAAQLEEYQKGNEDLQDRIRKLESDQRKFIDKMKKEKSAAQSVQQEGEKQRHRAEKYLKLLKEEQEQSKLKLDEETRKACFSFRPQNLPNLLTSSYNIQNALLERKIKALVKDQKRRSKSSSSNVADFSPLVDPSRELSLKRKVDDWYSSPDSKLRVLKKKKV
;
A
#
# COMPACT_ATOMS: atom_id res chain seq x y z
N MET A 1 57.30 -21.29 -10.76
CA MET A 1 56.21 -20.63 -10.02
C MET A 1 54.95 -20.83 -10.84
N SER A 2 54.02 -21.65 -10.36
CA SER A 2 52.79 -21.93 -11.09
C SER A 2 51.92 -20.68 -11.07
N ASP A 3 51.66 -20.09 -12.23
CA ASP A 3 50.74 -18.96 -12.35
C ASP A 3 49.42 -19.35 -11.67
N LEU A 4 49.01 -18.54 -10.69
CA LEU A 4 47.71 -18.69 -10.02
C LEU A 4 46.63 -18.32 -11.05
N VAL A 5 46.31 -19.27 -11.94
CA VAL A 5 45.25 -19.12 -12.93
C VAL A 5 43.93 -19.12 -12.19
N LEU A 6 43.34 -17.93 -12.06
CA LEU A 6 41.95 -17.81 -11.66
C LEU A 6 41.06 -18.35 -12.80
N LYS A 7 39.96 -19.05 -12.44
CA LYS A 7 38.95 -19.62 -13.37
C LYS A 7 38.67 -18.75 -14.62
N GLU A 8 38.35 -19.41 -15.73
CA GLU A 8 38.06 -18.89 -17.07
C GLU A 8 37.13 -17.67 -17.13
N CYS A 9 37.30 -16.85 -18.18
CA CYS A 9 36.39 -15.75 -18.50
C CYS A 9 35.01 -16.27 -18.90
N PRO A 10 33.89 -15.80 -18.32
CA PRO A 10 32.57 -16.28 -18.71
C PRO A 10 32.12 -15.80 -20.12
N ILE A 11 32.90 -14.95 -20.78
CA ILE A 11 32.58 -14.40 -22.11
C ILE A 11 33.37 -15.14 -23.20
N CYS A 12 34.69 -15.19 -23.08
CA CYS A 12 35.57 -15.81 -24.07
C CYS A 12 36.08 -17.21 -23.69
N PHE A 13 35.78 -17.69 -22.47
CA PHE A 13 36.24 -18.97 -21.91
C PHE A 13 37.77 -19.15 -21.85
N GLY A 14 38.54 -18.11 -22.16
CA GLY A 14 39.99 -18.11 -22.03
C GLY A 14 40.43 -18.08 -20.56
N ALA A 15 41.58 -18.71 -20.28
CA ALA A 15 42.29 -18.56 -19.02
C ALA A 15 42.73 -17.09 -18.85
N ILE A 16 42.46 -16.49 -17.69
CA ILE A 16 42.76 -15.07 -17.43
C ILE A 16 43.90 -15.00 -16.41
N PRO A 17 45.03 -14.34 -16.72
CA PRO A 17 46.04 -14.05 -15.71
C PRO A 17 45.47 -13.10 -14.67
N LEU A 18 45.83 -13.27 -13.40
CA LEU A 18 45.28 -12.51 -12.27
C LEU A 18 45.32 -10.98 -12.48
N ARG A 19 46.36 -10.49 -13.17
CA ARG A 19 46.58 -9.07 -13.48
C ARG A 19 45.52 -8.46 -14.42
N GLU A 20 44.89 -9.29 -15.25
CA GLU A 20 43.90 -8.89 -16.25
C GLU A 20 42.46 -9.21 -15.83
N VAL A 21 42.28 -9.71 -14.60
CA VAL A 21 40.94 -10.01 -14.07
C VAL A 21 40.29 -8.72 -13.54
N VAL A 22 39.07 -8.49 -14.01
CA VAL A 22 38.23 -7.35 -13.64
C VAL A 22 37.06 -7.86 -12.81
N PHE A 23 36.89 -7.32 -11.59
CA PHE A 23 35.81 -7.71 -10.68
C PHE A 23 34.70 -6.66 -10.62
N PHE A 24 33.46 -7.13 -10.64
CA PHE A 24 32.27 -6.30 -10.46
C PHE A 24 31.82 -6.27 -9.00
N ARG A 25 31.07 -5.23 -8.63
CA ARG A 25 30.45 -5.13 -7.29
C ARG A 25 29.49 -6.27 -6.97
N CYS A 26 28.96 -6.94 -7.98
CA CYS A 26 28.14 -8.12 -7.81
C CYS A 26 28.93 -9.40 -7.49
N GLY A 27 30.27 -9.34 -7.42
CA GLY A 27 31.16 -10.46 -7.10
C GLY A 27 31.60 -11.31 -8.31
N HIS A 28 31.06 -11.06 -9.50
CA HIS A 28 31.46 -11.74 -10.73
C HIS A 28 32.67 -11.08 -11.39
N LYS A 29 33.37 -11.83 -12.24
CA LYS A 29 34.60 -11.41 -12.90
C LYS A 29 34.58 -11.64 -14.42
N THR A 30 35.36 -10.86 -15.15
CA THR A 30 35.64 -11.03 -16.59
C THR A 30 37.08 -10.65 -16.89
N CYS A 31 37.62 -11.00 -18.06
CA CYS A 31 38.91 -10.45 -18.51
C CYS A 31 38.75 -8.98 -18.91
N GLU A 32 39.86 -8.25 -18.87
CA GLU A 32 39.93 -6.84 -19.23
C GLU A 32 39.51 -6.58 -20.69
N ALA A 33 39.93 -7.43 -21.63
CA ALA A 33 39.58 -7.29 -23.04
C ALA A 33 38.06 -7.37 -23.28
N CYS A 34 37.38 -8.38 -22.73
CA CYS A 34 35.93 -8.52 -22.87
C CYS A 34 35.18 -7.40 -22.13
N HIS A 35 35.70 -6.91 -21.01
CA HIS A 35 35.12 -5.75 -20.33
C HIS A 35 35.23 -4.48 -21.20
N ALA A 36 36.40 -4.20 -21.77
CA ALA A 36 36.63 -3.03 -22.62
C ALA A 36 35.72 -3.05 -23.87
N GLN A 37 35.57 -4.21 -24.51
CA GLN A 37 34.68 -4.37 -25.65
C GLN A 37 33.22 -4.06 -25.29
N ARG A 38 32.76 -4.48 -24.11
CA ARG A 38 31.38 -4.21 -23.66
C ARG A 38 31.14 -2.76 -23.28
N VAL A 39 32.15 -2.09 -22.72
CA VAL A 39 32.12 -0.62 -22.52
C VAL A 39 31.97 0.11 -23.86
N GLN A 40 32.68 -0.32 -24.91
CA GLN A 40 32.53 0.24 -26.26
C GLN A 40 31.12 0.02 -26.84
N MET A 41 30.52 -1.15 -26.58
CA MET A 41 29.15 -1.46 -26.98
C MET A 41 28.06 -0.82 -26.10
N LYS A 42 28.43 -0.05 -25.06
CA LYS A 42 27.52 0.53 -24.06
C LYS A 42 26.68 -0.50 -23.30
N ASP A 43 27.13 -1.76 -23.23
CA ASP A 43 26.47 -2.82 -22.48
C ASP A 43 27.13 -2.98 -21.10
N LEU A 44 26.64 -2.20 -20.14
CA LEU A 44 27.15 -2.16 -18.76
C LEU A 44 26.38 -3.09 -17.83
N THR A 45 25.96 -4.28 -18.29
CA THR A 45 25.29 -5.27 -17.43
C THR A 45 26.24 -6.43 -17.09
N CYS A 46 26.12 -7.08 -15.94
CA CYS A 46 26.93 -8.28 -15.66
C CYS A 46 26.45 -9.48 -16.49
N VAL A 47 27.32 -10.17 -17.23
CA VAL A 47 26.91 -11.35 -18.05
C VAL A 47 26.32 -12.48 -17.22
N VAL A 48 26.78 -12.62 -15.97
CA VAL A 48 26.36 -13.72 -15.08
C VAL A 48 25.03 -13.41 -14.38
N CYS A 49 24.90 -12.23 -13.76
CA CYS A 49 23.72 -11.89 -12.93
C CYS A 49 22.86 -10.74 -13.46
N ARG A 50 23.19 -10.18 -14.63
CA ARG A 50 22.47 -9.10 -15.32
C ARG A 50 22.30 -7.79 -14.54
N LYS A 51 22.97 -7.63 -13.40
CA LYS A 51 23.00 -6.37 -12.63
C LYS A 51 23.80 -5.30 -13.38
N GLU A 52 23.33 -4.06 -13.33
CA GLU A 52 24.00 -2.90 -13.92
C GLU A 52 25.35 -2.60 -13.24
N ILE A 53 26.34 -2.21 -14.03
CA ILE A 53 27.71 -1.91 -13.64
C ILE A 53 27.85 -0.39 -13.59
N GLU A 54 27.43 0.21 -12.47
CA GLU A 54 27.36 1.66 -12.30
C GLU A 54 28.72 2.36 -12.12
N LYS A 55 29.83 1.61 -11.93
CA LYS A 55 31.14 2.17 -11.53
C LYS A 55 32.31 1.49 -12.23
N LYS A 56 33.46 2.19 -12.29
CA LYS A 56 34.75 1.59 -12.68
C LYS A 56 34.93 0.27 -11.92
N PRO A 57 35.26 -0.83 -12.62
CA PRO A 57 35.36 -2.12 -11.98
C PRO A 57 36.56 -2.17 -11.03
N LEU A 58 36.48 -3.06 -10.05
CA LEU A 58 37.53 -3.25 -9.06
C LEU A 58 38.64 -4.13 -9.66
N ARG A 59 39.88 -3.70 -9.51
CA ARG A 59 41.06 -4.52 -9.80
C ARG A 59 41.66 -4.96 -8.49
N ILE A 60 41.98 -6.25 -8.38
CA ILE A 60 42.80 -6.73 -7.28
C ILE A 60 44.24 -6.46 -7.71
N PHE A 61 44.78 -5.35 -7.24
CA PHE A 61 46.22 -5.20 -7.19
C PHE A 61 46.68 -6.11 -6.06
N LEU A 62 47.32 -7.23 -6.40
CA LEU A 62 48.27 -7.78 -5.46
C LEU A 62 49.37 -6.73 -5.41
N SER A 63 49.31 -5.84 -4.42
CA SER A 63 50.51 -5.17 -3.96
C SER A 63 51.45 -6.31 -3.59
N SER A 64 52.35 -6.64 -4.51
CA SER A 64 53.67 -7.04 -4.08
C SER A 64 54.25 -5.82 -3.40
N ASP A 65 53.77 -5.54 -2.18
CA ASP A 65 54.55 -4.78 -1.22
C ASP A 65 55.87 -5.54 -1.16
N GLU A 66 56.86 -5.01 -1.85
CA GLU A 66 58.12 -4.66 -1.21
C GLU A 66 58.44 -5.61 -0.04
N VAL A 67 58.80 -6.84 -0.39
CA VAL A 67 60.04 -7.36 0.18
C VAL A 67 61.12 -6.49 -0.44
N GLU A 68 61.31 -5.30 0.12
CA GLU A 68 62.63 -4.72 0.15
C GLU A 68 63.51 -5.87 0.65
N VAL A 69 64.44 -6.30 -0.19
CA VAL A 69 65.66 -6.91 0.31
C VAL A 69 66.38 -5.77 1.02
N VAL A 70 65.86 -5.39 2.19
CA VAL A 70 66.64 -4.71 3.20
C VAL A 70 67.75 -5.70 3.46
N ASP A 71 68.98 -5.31 3.11
CA ASP A 71 70.16 -6.01 3.57
C ASP A 71 69.93 -6.30 5.05
N GLU A 72 69.69 -7.58 5.36
CA GLU A 72 69.30 -7.99 6.70
C GLU A 72 70.43 -7.54 7.62
N GLU A 73 70.24 -6.42 8.32
CA GLU A 73 70.96 -6.22 9.57
C GLU A 73 70.78 -7.52 10.35
N PRO A 74 71.87 -8.11 10.85
CA PRO A 74 71.85 -9.45 11.40
C PRO A 74 70.72 -9.50 12.42
N LYS A 75 69.66 -10.26 12.10
CA LYS A 75 68.53 -10.51 12.97
C LYS A 75 69.11 -11.05 14.26
N GLN A 76 69.32 -10.17 15.24
CA GLN A 76 69.52 -10.58 16.62
C GLN A 76 68.39 -11.55 16.89
N GLU A 77 68.74 -12.80 17.19
CA GLU A 77 67.80 -13.86 17.49
C GLU A 77 66.91 -13.38 18.64
N ARG A 78 65.81 -12.71 18.30
CA ARG A 78 64.80 -12.32 19.28
C ARG A 78 64.33 -13.63 19.85
N ARG A 79 64.46 -13.75 21.17
CA ARG A 79 64.12 -15.00 21.85
C ARG A 79 62.65 -15.25 21.54
N PRO A 80 62.25 -16.46 21.12
CA PRO A 80 60.86 -16.80 20.79
C PRO A 80 59.85 -16.43 21.90
N VAL A 81 60.35 -16.23 23.12
CA VAL A 81 59.63 -15.75 24.30
C VAL A 81 59.14 -14.32 24.15
N ASP A 82 59.97 -13.41 23.63
CA ASP A 82 59.65 -11.99 23.53
C ASP A 82 58.50 -11.76 22.53
N ASP A 83 58.46 -12.52 21.44
CA ASP A 83 57.37 -12.49 20.45
C ASP A 83 56.02 -12.95 21.04
N VAL A 84 56.05 -13.92 21.95
CA VAL A 84 54.84 -14.39 22.64
C VAL A 84 54.40 -13.36 23.67
N LEU A 85 55.32 -12.78 24.45
CA LEU A 85 55.02 -11.74 25.43
C LEU A 85 54.45 -10.48 24.76
N ASP A 86 55.04 -10.03 23.66
CA ASP A 86 54.53 -8.88 22.91
C ASP A 86 53.18 -9.19 22.24
N GLY A 87 52.96 -10.43 21.83
CA GLY A 87 51.65 -10.90 21.37
C GLY A 87 50.58 -10.80 22.46
N LEU A 88 50.90 -11.15 23.71
CA LEU A 88 49.98 -11.07 24.84
C LEU A 88 49.67 -9.65 25.28
N LYS A 89 50.65 -8.74 25.20
CA LYS A 89 50.46 -7.30 25.46
C LYS A 89 49.49 -6.66 24.45
N LYS A 90 49.50 -7.14 23.21
CA LYS A 90 48.62 -6.65 22.12
C LYS A 90 47.18 -7.15 22.22
N ILE A 91 46.86 -8.08 23.14
CA ILE A 91 45.50 -8.51 23.38
C ILE A 91 44.75 -7.38 24.12
N VAL A 92 43.76 -6.79 23.45
CA VAL A 92 42.89 -5.72 23.95
C VAL A 92 41.42 -6.13 23.89
N PRO A 93 40.51 -5.45 24.63
CA PRO A 93 39.07 -5.65 24.46
C PRO A 93 38.67 -5.53 22.98
N GLY A 94 37.95 -6.52 22.45
CA GLY A 94 37.58 -6.60 21.03
C GLY A 94 38.53 -7.45 20.17
N THR A 95 39.61 -8.01 20.74
CA THR A 95 40.46 -8.98 20.04
C THR A 95 39.64 -10.23 19.66
N PRO A 96 39.64 -10.68 18.39
CA PRO A 96 38.88 -11.85 17.96
C PRO A 96 39.28 -13.12 18.74
N VAL A 97 38.30 -13.97 19.04
CA VAL A 97 38.50 -15.25 19.76
C VAL A 97 39.56 -16.13 19.07
N ALA A 98 39.61 -16.13 17.74
CA ALA A 98 40.62 -16.86 16.97
C ALA A 98 42.06 -16.42 17.30
N SER A 99 42.27 -15.13 17.56
CA SER A 99 43.59 -14.59 17.95
C SER A 99 43.97 -15.00 19.37
N LEU A 100 43.00 -15.03 20.30
CA LEU A 100 43.19 -15.56 21.66
C LEU A 100 43.57 -17.05 21.63
N GLN A 101 42.88 -17.85 20.82
CA GLN A 101 43.18 -19.28 20.66
C GLN A 101 44.58 -19.52 20.07
N ARG A 102 44.99 -18.72 19.08
CA ARG A 102 46.35 -18.78 18.53
C ARG A 102 47.41 -18.39 19.56
N ALA A 103 47.18 -17.36 20.36
CA ALA A 103 48.07 -16.95 21.45
C ALA A 103 48.19 -18.06 22.50
N SER A 104 47.07 -18.64 22.94
CA SER A 104 47.04 -19.81 23.86
C SER A 104 47.81 -21.00 23.30
N GLY A 105 47.63 -21.31 22.01
CA GLY A 105 48.38 -22.37 21.33
C GLY A 105 49.88 -22.10 21.28
N ARG A 106 50.31 -20.84 21.08
CA ARG A 106 51.73 -20.46 21.12
C ARG A 106 52.31 -20.57 22.53
N ILE A 107 51.61 -20.12 23.57
CA ILE A 107 52.03 -20.29 24.97
C ILE A 107 52.23 -21.77 25.28
N LYS A 108 51.25 -22.64 24.95
CA LYS A 108 51.35 -24.09 25.18
C LYS A 108 52.53 -24.72 24.43
N LYS A 109 52.79 -24.30 23.18
CA LYS A 109 53.96 -24.76 22.42
C LYS A 109 55.26 -24.32 23.06
N MET A 110 55.31 -23.09 23.61
CA MET A 110 56.48 -22.56 24.28
C MET A 110 56.76 -23.27 25.60
N GLN A 111 55.72 -23.52 26.40
CA GLN A 111 55.81 -24.31 27.63
C GLN A 111 56.39 -25.71 27.36
N ARG A 112 56.00 -26.36 26.25
CA ARG A 112 56.55 -27.66 25.85
C ARG A 112 58.00 -27.62 25.38
N ARG A 113 58.46 -26.49 24.82
CA ARG A 113 59.80 -26.36 24.21
C ARG A 113 60.88 -25.92 25.18
N SER A 114 60.52 -25.11 26.18
CA SER A 114 61.53 -24.43 27.00
C SER A 114 61.98 -25.21 28.24
N GLY A 115 61.47 -26.43 28.47
CA GLY A 115 61.83 -27.25 29.63
C GLY A 115 61.59 -26.57 30.98
N ASP A 116 62.28 -27.04 32.02
CA ASP A 116 62.21 -26.54 33.40
C ASP A 116 62.95 -25.20 33.59
N ASN A 117 62.87 -24.25 32.65
CA ASN A 117 63.45 -22.92 32.88
C ASN A 117 62.52 -22.10 33.80
N PRO A 118 62.88 -21.91 35.09
CA PRO A 118 61.97 -21.36 36.09
C PRO A 118 61.66 -19.88 35.83
N HIS A 119 62.61 -19.12 35.27
CA HIS A 119 62.44 -17.69 35.01
C HIS A 119 61.42 -17.43 33.91
N MET A 120 61.46 -18.23 32.84
CA MET A 120 60.53 -18.10 31.73
C MET A 120 59.12 -18.55 32.13
N ALA A 121 59.02 -19.62 32.93
CA ALA A 121 57.75 -20.05 33.51
C ALA A 121 57.14 -18.96 34.39
N ALA A 122 57.94 -18.32 35.25
CA ALA A 122 57.48 -17.22 36.10
C ALA A 122 56.97 -16.01 35.29
N ALA A 123 57.69 -15.61 34.23
CA ALA A 123 57.27 -14.51 33.36
C ALA A 123 55.94 -14.80 32.63
N LEU A 124 55.77 -16.02 32.11
CA LEU A 124 54.51 -16.42 31.48
C LEU A 124 53.35 -16.46 32.47
N VAL A 125 53.58 -16.97 33.68
CA VAL A 125 52.56 -16.98 34.74
C VAL A 125 52.15 -15.56 35.12
N GLN A 126 53.10 -14.62 35.20
CA GLN A 126 52.78 -13.23 35.51
C GLN A 126 51.94 -12.57 34.40
N GLU A 127 52.27 -12.78 33.12
CA GLU A 127 51.47 -12.23 32.02
C GLU A 127 50.09 -12.90 31.89
N LEU A 128 49.97 -14.19 32.22
CA LEU A 128 48.67 -14.87 32.31
C LEU A 128 47.80 -14.26 33.40
N ARG A 129 48.35 -13.96 34.59
CA ARG A 129 47.60 -13.27 35.66
C ARG A 129 47.10 -11.90 35.20
N LYS A 130 47.93 -11.10 34.52
CA LYS A 130 47.51 -9.80 33.95
C LYS A 130 46.45 -9.97 32.86
N LEU A 131 46.47 -11.06 32.10
CA LEU A 131 45.42 -11.35 31.13
C LEU A 131 44.11 -11.71 31.85
N ASP A 132 44.16 -12.56 32.88
CA ASP A 132 42.99 -12.94 33.68
C ASP A 132 42.34 -11.71 34.35
N GLU A 133 43.14 -10.82 34.95
CA GLU A 133 42.69 -9.54 35.51
C GLU A 133 41.95 -8.66 34.49
N ARG A 134 42.33 -8.72 33.20
CA ARG A 134 41.66 -8.00 32.11
C ARG A 134 40.43 -8.74 31.57
N MET A 135 40.42 -10.07 31.64
CA MET A 135 39.32 -10.90 31.12
C MET A 135 38.12 -10.96 32.07
N ILE A 136 38.35 -10.94 33.39
CA ILE A 136 37.29 -10.96 34.41
C ILE A 136 36.24 -9.84 34.21
N PRO A 137 36.60 -8.55 34.08
CA PRO A 137 35.59 -7.49 33.88
C PRO A 137 34.84 -7.64 32.55
N LEU A 138 35.48 -8.16 31.50
CA LEU A 138 34.83 -8.42 30.22
C LEU A 138 33.82 -9.58 30.31
N ALA A 139 34.13 -10.62 31.07
CA ALA A 139 33.20 -11.72 31.33
C ALA A 139 31.98 -11.24 32.12
N ALA A 140 32.19 -10.42 33.16
CA ALA A 140 31.09 -9.82 33.93
C ALA A 140 30.19 -8.93 33.04
N GLN A 141 30.79 -8.10 32.16
CA GLN A 141 30.02 -7.31 31.18
C GLN A 141 29.25 -8.19 30.21
N LEU A 142 29.83 -9.29 29.74
CA LEU A 142 29.17 -10.22 28.84
C LEU A 142 27.95 -10.87 29.50
N GLU A 143 28.05 -11.28 30.76
CA GLU A 143 26.93 -11.81 31.54
C GLU A 143 25.83 -10.76 31.73
N GLU A 144 26.19 -9.50 32.01
CA GLU A 144 25.24 -8.39 32.10
C GLU A 144 24.49 -8.17 30.77
N TYR A 145 25.21 -8.17 29.64
CA TYR A 145 24.59 -8.06 28.31
C TYR A 145 23.71 -9.27 27.96
N GLN A 146 24.11 -10.48 28.35
CA GLN A 146 23.30 -11.68 28.16
C GLN A 146 21.98 -11.58 28.94
N LYS A 147 22.04 -11.21 30.21
CA LYS A 147 20.85 -10.99 31.05
C LYS A 147 19.96 -9.88 30.48
N GLY A 148 20.55 -8.76 30.06
CA GLY A 148 19.80 -7.67 29.42
C GLY A 148 19.13 -8.10 28.11
N ASN A 149 19.77 -8.95 27.32
CA ASN A 149 19.18 -9.51 26.10
C ASN A 149 18.02 -10.48 26.44
N GLU A 150 18.15 -11.31 27.46
CA GLU A 150 17.07 -12.18 27.95
C GLU A 150 15.85 -11.36 28.41
N ASP A 151 16.07 -10.34 29.23
CA ASP A 151 15.02 -9.42 29.70
C ASP A 151 14.31 -8.71 28.53
N LEU A 152 15.07 -8.27 27.52
CA LEU A 152 14.52 -7.65 26.31
C LEU A 152 13.71 -8.65 25.47
N GLN A 153 14.18 -9.89 25.32
CA GLN A 153 13.45 -10.94 24.63
C GLN A 153 12.13 -11.27 25.33
N ASP A 154 12.12 -11.35 26.66
CA ASP A 154 10.90 -11.58 27.43
C ASP A 154 9.92 -10.41 27.30
N ARG A 155 10.42 -9.17 27.29
CA ARG A 155 9.60 -7.98 27.03
C ARG A 155 8.98 -8.01 25.63
N ILE A 156 9.73 -8.42 24.61
CA ILE A 156 9.21 -8.60 23.25
C ILE A 156 8.09 -9.64 23.24
N ARG A 157 8.31 -10.82 23.82
CA ARG A 157 7.29 -11.89 23.90
C ARG A 157 6.01 -11.41 24.60
N LYS A 158 6.15 -10.63 25.68
CA LYS A 158 5.01 -10.04 26.40
C LYS A 158 4.23 -9.05 25.52
N LEU A 159 4.92 -8.13 24.85
CA LEU A 159 4.28 -7.16 23.95
C LEU A 159 3.59 -7.84 22.77
N GLU A 160 4.17 -8.89 22.19
CA GLU A 160 3.54 -9.68 21.13
C GLU A 160 2.28 -10.41 21.63
N SER A 161 2.32 -10.94 22.85
CA SER A 161 1.15 -11.54 23.51
C SER A 161 0.02 -10.52 23.69
N ASP A 162 0.34 -9.33 24.18
CA ASP A 162 -0.64 -8.26 24.40
C ASP A 162 -1.19 -7.73 23.07
N GLN A 163 -0.36 -7.63 22.04
CA GLN A 163 -0.79 -7.27 20.68
C GLN A 163 -1.77 -8.30 20.12
N ARG A 164 -1.49 -9.61 20.28
CA ARG A 164 -2.41 -10.68 19.86
C ARG A 164 -3.76 -10.57 20.58
N LYS A 165 -3.76 -10.40 21.90
CA LYS A 165 -4.99 -10.20 22.69
C LYS A 165 -5.79 -8.98 22.22
N PHE A 166 -5.11 -7.87 21.90
CA PHE A 166 -5.77 -6.68 21.37
C PHE A 166 -6.41 -6.93 20.00
N ILE A 167 -5.69 -7.62 19.09
CA ILE A 167 -6.22 -8.00 17.78
C ILE A 167 -7.46 -8.89 17.93
N ASP A 168 -7.42 -9.87 18.82
CA ASP A 168 -8.55 -10.77 19.04
C ASP A 168 -9.76 -10.05 19.64
N LYS A 169 -9.53 -9.12 20.58
CA LYS A 169 -10.58 -8.25 21.11
C LYS A 169 -11.22 -7.39 20.01
N MET A 170 -10.39 -6.77 19.15
CA MET A 170 -10.87 -5.99 18.01
C MET A 170 -11.67 -6.82 17.00
N LYS A 171 -11.24 -8.06 16.73
CA LYS A 171 -12.00 -8.99 15.87
C LYS A 171 -13.36 -9.33 16.47
N LYS A 172 -13.40 -9.61 17.78
CA LYS A 172 -14.65 -9.89 18.50
C LYS A 172 -15.60 -8.70 18.45
N GLU A 173 -15.12 -7.49 18.75
CA GLU A 173 -15.91 -6.26 18.68
C GLU A 173 -16.41 -5.98 17.25
N LYS A 174 -15.57 -6.19 16.24
CA LYS A 174 -15.96 -6.07 14.82
C LYS A 174 -17.09 -7.04 14.45
N SER A 175 -16.99 -8.31 14.88
CA SER A 175 -18.04 -9.30 14.62
C SER A 175 -19.37 -8.95 15.32
N ALA A 176 -19.30 -8.41 16.55
CA ALA A 176 -20.48 -7.96 17.28
C ALA A 176 -21.12 -6.71 16.64
N ALA A 177 -20.31 -5.76 16.18
CA ALA A 177 -20.80 -4.60 15.44
C ALA A 177 -21.50 -5.02 14.13
N GLN A 178 -20.94 -6.01 13.43
CA GLN A 178 -21.55 -6.54 12.21
C GLN A 178 -22.89 -7.24 12.48
N SER A 179 -23.00 -8.03 13.56
CA SER A 179 -24.29 -8.65 13.92
C SER A 179 -25.35 -7.60 14.29
N VAL A 180 -24.97 -6.55 15.01
CA VAL A 180 -25.87 -5.43 15.34
C VAL A 180 -26.31 -4.68 14.08
N GLN A 181 -25.41 -4.45 13.12
CA GLN A 181 -25.76 -3.84 11.83
C GLN A 181 -26.77 -4.69 11.06
N GLN A 182 -26.52 -6.01 10.95
CA GLN A 182 -27.46 -6.93 10.29
C GLN A 182 -28.83 -6.97 10.97
N GLU A 183 -28.86 -6.93 12.31
CA GLU A 183 -30.12 -6.84 13.05
C GLU A 183 -30.85 -5.51 12.79
N GLY A 184 -30.12 -4.39 12.77
CA GLY A 184 -30.65 -3.08 12.41
C GLY A 184 -31.24 -3.05 10.99
N GLU A 185 -30.58 -3.65 10.01
CA GLU A 185 -31.10 -3.80 8.64
C GLU A 185 -32.39 -4.63 8.60
N LYS A 186 -32.44 -5.74 9.35
CA LYS A 186 -33.67 -6.55 9.48
C LYS A 186 -34.81 -5.76 10.09
N GLN A 187 -34.54 -4.94 11.11
CA GLN A 187 -35.55 -4.08 11.74
C GLN A 187 -36.04 -2.99 10.78
N ARG A 188 -35.14 -2.36 10.01
CA ARG A 188 -35.50 -1.39 8.96
C ARG A 188 -36.40 -2.02 7.91
N HIS A 189 -36.05 -3.21 7.41
CA HIS A 189 -36.86 -3.91 6.43
C HIS A 189 -38.26 -4.26 6.96
N ARG A 190 -38.37 -4.65 8.24
CA ARG A 190 -39.67 -4.86 8.90
C ARG A 190 -40.47 -3.56 8.98
N ALA A 191 -39.85 -2.46 9.38
CA ALA A 191 -40.50 -1.15 9.47
C ALA A 191 -40.99 -0.65 8.10
N GLU A 192 -40.18 -0.81 7.05
CA GLU A 192 -40.57 -0.49 5.66
C GLU A 192 -41.77 -1.32 5.21
N LYS A 193 -41.80 -2.62 5.54
CA LYS A 193 -42.95 -3.50 5.24
C LYS A 193 -44.22 -3.00 5.93
N TYR A 194 -44.16 -2.61 7.20
CA TYR A 194 -45.32 -2.05 7.91
C TYR A 194 -45.78 -0.72 7.31
N LEU A 195 -44.84 0.17 6.96
CA LEU A 195 -45.17 1.43 6.29
C LEU A 195 -45.87 1.20 4.95
N LYS A 196 -45.47 0.16 4.21
CA LYS A 196 -46.14 -0.21 2.95
C LYS A 196 -47.57 -0.68 3.18
N LEU A 197 -47.80 -1.55 4.17
CA LEU A 197 -49.15 -2.02 4.53
C LEU A 197 -50.05 -0.87 4.96
N LEU A 198 -49.56 0.07 5.77
CA LEU A 198 -50.32 1.26 6.18
C LEU A 198 -50.71 2.14 4.99
N LYS A 199 -49.83 2.29 4.00
CA LYS A 199 -50.15 3.03 2.76
C LYS A 199 -51.22 2.31 1.96
N GLU A 200 -51.13 0.99 1.82
CA GLU A 200 -52.12 0.17 1.13
C GLU A 200 -53.49 0.24 1.83
N GLU A 201 -53.54 0.19 3.17
CA GLU A 201 -54.77 0.37 3.95
C GLU A 201 -55.37 1.78 3.78
N GLN A 202 -54.52 2.81 3.74
CA GLN A 202 -54.94 4.18 3.52
C GLN A 202 -55.53 4.37 2.11
N GLU A 203 -54.91 3.77 1.09
CA GLU A 203 -55.41 3.76 -0.29
C GLU A 203 -56.74 3.00 -0.39
N GLN A 204 -56.85 1.83 0.24
CA GLN A 204 -58.12 1.09 0.30
C GLN A 204 -59.24 1.89 0.97
N SER A 205 -58.92 2.60 2.05
CA SER A 205 -59.88 3.46 2.75
C SER A 205 -60.33 4.64 1.88
N LYS A 206 -59.41 5.25 1.12
CA LYS A 206 -59.75 6.29 0.12
C LYS A 206 -60.66 5.74 -0.97
N LEU A 207 -60.33 4.57 -1.53
CA LEU A 207 -61.14 3.93 -2.57
C LEU A 207 -62.55 3.60 -2.07
N LYS A 208 -62.71 3.14 -0.83
CA LYS A 208 -64.02 2.90 -0.22
C LYS A 208 -64.83 4.19 -0.08
N LEU A 209 -64.19 5.27 0.39
CA LEU A 209 -64.84 6.58 0.50
C LEU A 209 -65.27 7.12 -0.88
N ASP A 210 -64.43 6.96 -1.91
CA ASP A 210 -64.74 7.33 -3.29
C ASP A 210 -65.92 6.50 -3.85
N GLU A 211 -66.00 5.22 -3.49
CA GLU A 211 -67.11 4.35 -3.88
C GLU A 211 -68.42 4.75 -3.18
N GLU A 212 -68.38 5.04 -1.88
CA GLU A 212 -69.52 5.52 -1.11
C GLU A 212 -70.03 6.87 -1.63
N THR A 213 -69.13 7.82 -1.90
CA THR A 213 -69.49 9.12 -2.50
C THR A 213 -70.09 8.95 -3.90
N ARG A 214 -69.55 8.06 -4.74
CA ARG A 214 -70.17 7.70 -6.03
C ARG A 214 -71.57 7.12 -5.86
N LYS A 215 -71.76 6.15 -4.95
CA LYS A 215 -73.08 5.57 -4.65
C LYS A 215 -74.07 6.63 -4.17
N ALA A 216 -73.63 7.54 -3.30
CA ALA A 216 -74.44 8.67 -2.84
C ALA A 216 -74.86 9.58 -4.01
N CYS A 217 -73.93 9.96 -4.91
CA CYS A 217 -74.24 10.73 -6.12
C CYS A 217 -75.22 10.01 -7.05
N PHE A 218 -75.11 8.68 -7.21
CA PHE A 218 -76.05 7.89 -8.01
C PHE A 218 -77.43 7.78 -7.36
N SER A 219 -77.51 7.69 -6.03
CA SER A 219 -78.78 7.69 -5.29
C SER A 219 -79.48 9.05 -5.36
N PHE A 220 -78.69 10.13 -5.45
CA PHE A 220 -79.13 11.47 -5.83
C PHE A 220 -79.36 11.57 -7.35
N ARG A 221 -80.09 10.63 -7.94
CA ARG A 221 -80.62 10.81 -9.29
C ARG A 221 -81.73 11.87 -9.17
N PRO A 222 -81.55 13.11 -9.66
CA PRO A 222 -82.61 14.10 -9.58
C PRO A 222 -83.77 13.56 -10.41
N GLN A 223 -84.94 13.36 -9.80
CA GLN A 223 -86.15 12.93 -10.52
C GLN A 223 -86.53 13.90 -11.67
N ASN A 224 -85.88 15.06 -11.74
CA ASN A 224 -86.04 16.09 -12.77
C ASN A 224 -84.94 16.09 -13.86
N LEU A 225 -84.02 15.13 -13.89
CA LEU A 225 -82.97 15.09 -14.92
C LEU A 225 -83.52 15.02 -16.37
N PRO A 226 -84.62 14.28 -16.66
CA PRO A 226 -85.24 14.33 -17.98
C PRO A 226 -85.72 15.73 -18.35
N ASN A 227 -86.29 16.48 -17.40
CA ASN A 227 -86.85 17.81 -17.66
C ASN A 227 -85.75 18.84 -17.96
N LEU A 228 -84.60 18.76 -17.30
CA LEU A 228 -83.46 19.66 -17.56
C LEU A 228 -82.77 19.36 -18.90
N LEU A 229 -82.61 18.08 -19.25
CA LEU A 229 -82.08 17.69 -20.57
C LEU A 229 -83.02 18.09 -21.70
N THR A 230 -84.33 17.95 -21.51
CA THR A 230 -85.35 18.38 -22.47
C THR A 230 -85.36 19.91 -22.62
N SER A 231 -85.23 20.66 -21.52
CA SER A 231 -85.12 22.12 -21.54
C SER A 231 -83.86 22.60 -22.28
N SER A 232 -82.69 21.99 -22.00
CA SER A 232 -81.43 22.31 -22.67
C SER A 232 -81.51 22.01 -24.18
N TYR A 233 -82.05 20.85 -24.55
CA TYR A 233 -82.25 20.46 -25.95
C TYR A 233 -83.20 21.40 -26.69
N ASN A 234 -84.30 21.81 -26.05
CA ASN A 234 -85.25 22.77 -26.61
C ASN A 234 -84.62 24.16 -26.81
N ILE A 235 -83.78 24.61 -25.88
CA ILE A 235 -83.05 25.88 -26.01
C ILE A 235 -82.05 25.82 -27.17
N GLN A 236 -81.32 24.72 -27.31
CA GLN A 236 -80.38 24.53 -28.42
C GLN A 236 -81.09 24.48 -29.78
N ASN A 237 -82.22 23.77 -29.87
CA ASN A 237 -83.04 23.74 -31.09
C ASN A 237 -83.61 25.11 -31.44
N ALA A 238 -84.10 25.87 -30.46
CA ALA A 238 -84.60 27.23 -30.69
C ALA A 238 -83.49 28.18 -31.18
N LEU A 239 -82.26 28.03 -30.69
CA LEU A 239 -81.10 28.79 -31.17
C LEU A 239 -80.71 28.40 -32.59
N LEU A 240 -80.73 27.10 -32.91
CA LEU A 240 -80.49 26.59 -34.28
C LEU A 240 -81.54 27.11 -35.26
N GLU A 241 -82.83 27.06 -34.91
CA GLU A 241 -83.89 27.61 -35.74
C GLU A 241 -83.73 29.12 -35.99
N ARG A 242 -83.33 29.89 -34.96
CA ARG A 242 -83.04 31.32 -35.11
C ARG A 242 -81.86 31.57 -36.05
N LYS A 243 -80.79 30.77 -35.96
CA LYS A 243 -79.64 30.86 -36.87
C LYS A 243 -80.02 30.51 -38.31
N ILE A 244 -80.80 29.45 -38.52
CA ILE A 244 -81.29 29.08 -39.85
C ILE A 244 -82.16 30.20 -40.44
N LYS A 245 -83.09 30.77 -39.66
CA LYS A 245 -83.92 31.91 -40.10
C LYS A 245 -83.10 33.16 -40.43
N ALA A 246 -82.03 33.45 -39.68
CA ALA A 246 -81.14 34.57 -39.96
C ALA A 246 -80.36 34.36 -41.27
N LEU A 247 -79.80 33.18 -41.49
CA LEU A 247 -79.07 32.84 -42.72
C LEU A 247 -79.96 32.88 -43.96
N VAL A 248 -81.22 32.44 -43.86
CA VAL A 248 -82.20 32.51 -44.95
C VAL A 248 -82.60 33.97 -45.26
N LYS A 249 -82.66 34.86 -44.26
CA LYS A 249 -82.90 36.29 -44.48
C LYS A 249 -81.70 37.00 -45.11
N ASP A 250 -80.48 36.63 -44.77
CA ASP A 250 -79.27 37.24 -45.33
C ASP A 250 -78.96 36.78 -46.76
N GLN A 251 -79.33 35.54 -47.14
CA GLN A 251 -79.27 35.11 -48.55
C GLN A 251 -80.22 35.88 -49.47
N LYS A 252 -81.38 36.35 -48.97
CA LYS A 252 -82.30 37.19 -49.75
C LYS A 252 -81.82 38.65 -49.94
N ARG A 253 -80.80 39.10 -49.19
CA ARG A 253 -80.28 40.48 -49.25
C ARG A 253 -78.91 40.61 -49.93
N ARG A 254 -78.18 39.51 -50.14
CA ARG A 254 -76.89 39.49 -50.84
C ARG A 254 -77.03 39.08 -52.31
N SER A 255 -77.72 39.90 -53.09
CA SER A 255 -77.64 39.90 -54.56
C SER A 255 -77.47 41.32 -55.08
N LYS A 256 -76.40 42.00 -54.63
CA LYS A 256 -75.72 43.17 -55.23
C LYS A 256 -74.65 43.65 -54.23
N SER A 257 -73.56 44.20 -54.78
CA SER A 257 -72.39 44.84 -54.13
C SER A 257 -71.26 43.95 -53.59
N SER A 258 -70.28 43.71 -54.48
CA SER A 258 -68.86 44.08 -54.42
C SER A 258 -68.20 44.62 -53.13
N SER A 259 -66.92 44.26 -53.02
CA SER A 259 -65.80 44.88 -52.26
C SER A 259 -65.84 44.65 -50.73
N SER A 260 -64.74 44.56 -49.98
CA SER A 260 -63.30 44.45 -50.18
C SER A 260 -62.72 44.40 -48.75
N ASN A 261 -61.75 43.54 -48.49
CA ASN A 261 -60.82 43.55 -47.35
C ASN A 261 -61.41 43.43 -45.93
N VAL A 262 -60.71 42.67 -45.06
CA VAL A 262 -60.09 43.17 -43.82
C VAL A 262 -59.67 41.99 -42.92
N ALA A 263 -58.37 42.03 -42.63
CA ALA A 263 -57.66 41.63 -41.41
C ALA A 263 -57.85 40.22 -40.84
N ASP A 264 -56.80 39.45 -41.11
CA ASP A 264 -56.31 38.31 -40.37
C ASP A 264 -55.79 38.78 -38.98
N PHE A 265 -56.47 38.37 -37.92
CA PHE A 265 -55.99 38.49 -36.54
C PHE A 265 -56.41 37.23 -35.80
N SER A 266 -55.45 36.36 -35.49
CA SER A 266 -55.51 35.55 -34.27
C SER A 266 -54.11 35.29 -33.71
N PRO A 267 -53.94 35.36 -32.39
CA PRO A 267 -52.66 35.62 -31.75
C PRO A 267 -52.00 34.37 -31.17
N LEU A 268 -50.67 34.47 -31.05
CA LEU A 268 -49.78 33.88 -30.05
C LEU A 268 -50.41 32.89 -29.05
N VAL A 269 -49.98 31.62 -29.10
CA VAL A 269 -49.56 30.85 -27.91
C VAL A 269 -48.35 30.01 -28.29
N ASP A 270 -47.22 30.30 -27.65
CA ASP A 270 -45.92 29.66 -27.84
C ASP A 270 -45.73 28.52 -26.81
N PRO A 271 -45.64 27.24 -27.20
CA PRO A 271 -45.41 26.15 -26.26
C PRO A 271 -43.94 25.71 -26.34
N SER A 272 -43.04 26.42 -25.67
CA SER A 272 -41.63 26.01 -25.59
C SER A 272 -40.97 26.51 -24.31
N ARG A 273 -41.44 26.05 -23.15
CA ARG A 273 -40.70 26.25 -21.90
C ARG A 273 -40.96 25.20 -20.82
N GLU A 274 -40.91 23.93 -21.19
CA GLU A 274 -40.83 22.86 -20.20
C GLU A 274 -40.09 21.69 -20.83
N LEU A 275 -38.75 21.69 -20.73
CA LEU A 275 -37.93 20.48 -20.76
C LEU A 275 -36.49 20.85 -20.36
N SER A 276 -35.99 20.09 -19.37
CA SER A 276 -34.57 19.82 -19.14
C SER A 276 -33.78 20.68 -18.14
N LEU A 277 -34.39 20.97 -16.98
CA LEU A 277 -33.65 20.98 -15.71
C LEU A 277 -33.48 19.51 -15.23
N LYS A 278 -32.66 18.76 -15.97
CA LYS A 278 -32.14 17.44 -15.57
C LYS A 278 -30.66 17.41 -15.93
N ARG A 279 -29.83 17.97 -15.05
CA ARG A 279 -28.39 17.67 -14.91
C ARG A 279 -27.88 18.48 -13.71
N LYS A 280 -27.13 17.80 -12.83
CA LYS A 280 -26.49 18.27 -11.59
C LYS A 280 -27.22 17.95 -10.28
N VAL A 281 -27.52 16.69 -10.03
CA VAL A 281 -27.42 16.11 -8.68
C VAL A 281 -27.03 14.64 -8.84
N ASP A 282 -25.77 14.34 -9.16
CA ASP A 282 -25.19 12.99 -9.06
C ASP A 282 -23.66 13.09 -9.21
N ASP A 283 -22.98 13.75 -8.25
CA ASP A 283 -21.50 13.69 -8.16
C ASP A 283 -20.97 13.88 -6.72
N TRP A 284 -21.81 13.67 -5.70
CA TRP A 284 -21.41 13.85 -4.29
C TRP A 284 -21.29 12.57 -3.47
N TYR A 285 -21.47 11.39 -4.08
CA TYR A 285 -21.34 10.11 -3.39
C TYR A 285 -20.56 9.10 -4.22
N SER A 286 -19.24 9.26 -4.31
CA SER A 286 -18.30 8.17 -4.65
C SER A 286 -16.86 8.49 -4.28
N SER A 287 -16.54 8.46 -2.98
CA SER A 287 -15.24 7.94 -2.51
C SER A 287 -15.18 7.81 -0.99
N PRO A 288 -15.28 6.59 -0.42
CA PRO A 288 -15.01 6.35 0.99
C PRO A 288 -13.51 6.26 1.35
N ASP A 289 -12.58 6.28 0.39
CA ASP A 289 -11.19 5.79 0.62
C ASP A 289 -10.09 6.84 0.86
N SER A 290 -10.41 8.13 1.05
CA SER A 290 -9.37 9.17 1.20
C SER A 290 -9.01 9.59 2.64
N LYS A 291 -9.60 8.99 3.69
CA LYS A 291 -9.38 9.41 5.10
C LYS A 291 -8.56 8.45 5.97
N LEU A 292 -7.50 7.84 5.43
CA LEU A 292 -6.54 7.05 6.21
C LEU A 292 -5.08 7.43 5.91
N ARG A 293 -4.73 8.73 5.91
CA ARG A 293 -3.33 9.19 5.98
C ARG A 293 -3.15 10.48 6.78
N VAL A 294 -3.66 10.52 7.99
CA VAL A 294 -3.14 11.45 9.01
C VAL A 294 -3.20 10.71 10.33
N LEU A 295 -2.05 10.21 10.80
CA LEU A 295 -1.69 9.94 12.21
C LEU A 295 -0.47 8.99 12.24
N LYS A 296 0.68 9.47 11.76
CA LYS A 296 2.00 8.98 12.21
C LYS A 296 2.96 10.16 12.32
N LYS A 297 2.69 11.05 13.27
CA LYS A 297 3.71 11.91 13.89
C LYS A 297 3.34 12.07 15.37
N LYS A 298 4.30 11.71 16.22
CA LYS A 298 4.35 11.78 17.70
C LYS A 298 4.16 10.44 18.41
N LYS A 299 5.28 9.82 18.78
CA LYS A 299 5.70 9.71 20.18
C LYS A 299 7.13 9.15 20.26
N VAL A 300 7.96 9.92 20.97
CA VAL A 300 9.15 9.60 21.77
C VAL A 300 10.20 8.70 21.12
#